data_AF-A0A3M6T8L5-F1
#
_entry.id   AF-A0A3M6T8L5-F1
#
_cell.length_a   1.000
_cell.length_b   1.000
_cell.length_c   1.000
_cell.angle_alpha   90.00
_cell.angle_beta   90.00
_cell.angle_gamma   90.00
#
_symmetry.space_group_name_H-M   'P 1'
#
loop_
_entity.id
_entity.type
_entity.pdbx_description
1 polymer ?
#
loop_
_entity_poly.entity_id
_entity_poly.type
_entity_poly.pdbx_seq_one_letter_code
_entity_poly.pdbx_strand_id
1 'polypeptide(L)'
;MAELELKNDLPEAKKPLISPKIGTHNGTFHCDEALACFMLKQLPEYRHADIVRTRNPEELAKCDVVVDVGGVYDPEKHRYDHHQRSFTDCMNTLRPSKPWVTKLSSAGLVYLHFGHRVVSQVLKTKENDAVTNEIYDKIYEKFIQEIDAIDNGISQSDDEPRYCITTNLSSRVSHLNPSWNDPNPNAELQFQKAVNLVGEELLNRICYYRDAWLPARSLVEAAIMKRKEVDPSGEIIELQERGCPWKEHLFELEKDLNIDVPIKFAIYKDQNNNWRVQCVSVRPDSFVNRLSLLEEWRGVRDEQLSSLSGIKGCIFVHASGFIGGNETREGALEMARKTLQHRDSFANGKCYSDSELMQVESKEN
;
A
#
# COMPACT_ATOMS: atom_id res chain seq x y z
N MET A 1 10.77 -10.71 17.81
CA MET A 1 9.37 -10.37 18.05
C MET A 1 9.35 -9.41 19.22
N ALA A 2 9.74 -8.16 18.98
CA ALA A 2 9.65 -7.12 20.00
C ALA A 2 8.20 -6.63 19.98
N GLU A 3 7.52 -6.66 21.12
CA GLU A 3 6.28 -5.94 21.33
C GLU A 3 6.49 -4.49 20.88
N LEU A 4 5.77 -4.09 19.83
CA LEU A 4 5.54 -2.68 19.53
C LEU A 4 4.51 -2.14 20.55
N GLU A 5 4.83 -2.27 21.84
CA GLU A 5 4.23 -1.39 22.83
C GLU A 5 4.79 0.00 22.56
N LEU A 6 3.92 0.95 22.24
CA LEU A 6 4.23 2.37 22.40
C LEU A 6 4.54 2.60 23.88
N LYS A 7 5.81 2.43 24.28
CA LYS A 7 6.33 3.02 25.52
C LYS A 7 6.32 4.53 25.31
N ASN A 8 5.22 5.16 25.70
CA ASN A 8 5.12 6.59 25.83
C ASN A 8 5.70 6.98 27.19
N ASP A 9 6.77 7.77 27.20
CA ASP A 9 7.34 8.41 28.40
C ASP A 9 6.44 9.54 28.97
N LEU A 10 5.12 9.43 28.79
CA LEU A 10 4.13 10.30 29.41
C LEU A 10 3.54 9.54 30.62
N PRO A 11 3.35 10.20 31.78
CA PRO A 11 2.76 9.53 32.93
C PRO A 11 1.41 8.93 32.55
N GLU A 12 1.23 7.63 32.81
CA GLU A 12 -0.02 6.92 32.60
C GLU A 12 -1.16 7.70 33.28
N ALA A 13 -2.04 8.27 32.47
CA ALA A 13 -3.25 8.89 32.98
C ALA A 13 -4.08 7.79 33.67
N LYS A 14 -4.50 8.02 34.92
CA LYS A 14 -5.36 7.09 35.65
C LYS A 14 -6.59 6.77 34.80
N LYS A 15 -6.93 5.47 34.66
CA LYS A 15 -8.16 5.02 33.99
C LYS A 15 -9.35 5.83 34.54
N PRO A 16 -10.13 6.52 33.69
CA PRO A 16 -11.25 7.33 34.15
C PRO A 16 -12.28 6.47 34.89
N LEU A 17 -12.98 7.06 35.86
CA LEU A 17 -13.99 6.39 36.68
C LEU A 17 -15.15 5.80 35.85
N ILE A 18 -15.38 6.34 34.65
CA ILE A 18 -16.29 5.82 33.64
C ILE A 18 -15.48 5.68 32.35
N SER A 19 -15.28 4.44 31.90
CA SER A 19 -14.69 4.16 30.59
C SER A 19 -15.74 4.42 29.49
N PRO A 20 -15.36 5.08 28.39
CA PRO A 20 -16.22 5.19 27.22
C PRO A 20 -16.48 3.80 26.62
N LYS A 21 -17.54 3.70 25.82
CA LYS A 21 -17.99 2.43 25.23
C LYS A 21 -18.08 2.52 23.72
N ILE A 22 -17.45 1.56 23.05
CA ILE A 22 -17.55 1.34 21.60
C ILE A 22 -18.50 0.17 21.38
N GLY A 23 -19.68 0.42 20.81
CA GLY A 23 -20.66 -0.62 20.49
C GLY A 23 -20.40 -1.22 19.11
N THR A 24 -20.43 -2.55 18.99
CA THR A 24 -20.39 -3.26 17.69
C THR A 24 -21.19 -4.57 17.76
N HIS A 25 -21.36 -5.28 16.65
CA HIS A 25 -22.11 -6.54 16.64
C HIS A 25 -21.35 -7.71 17.29
N ASN A 26 -22.10 -8.72 17.71
CA ASN A 26 -21.60 -9.96 18.33
C ASN A 26 -21.66 -11.15 17.36
N GLY A 27 -21.45 -10.89 16.07
CA GLY A 27 -21.50 -11.89 14.99
C GLY A 27 -20.12 -12.45 14.61
N THR A 28 -20.07 -13.05 13.42
CA THR A 28 -18.83 -13.36 12.70
C THR A 28 -17.94 -12.13 12.66
N PHE A 29 -16.65 -12.27 12.94
CA PHE A 29 -15.73 -11.15 12.96
C PHE A 29 -15.43 -10.74 11.53
N HIS A 30 -15.57 -9.46 11.22
CA HIS A 30 -15.06 -8.86 10.01
C HIS A 30 -13.83 -8.00 10.33
N CYS A 31 -13.06 -7.69 9.29
CA CYS A 31 -11.94 -6.76 9.45
C CYS A 31 -12.45 -5.35 9.75
N ASP A 32 -13.66 -5.05 9.30
CA ASP A 32 -14.28 -3.75 9.35
C ASP A 32 -14.45 -3.24 10.79
N GLU A 33 -15.24 -3.93 11.59
CA GLU A 33 -15.53 -3.53 12.96
C GLU A 33 -14.33 -3.67 13.88
N ALA A 34 -13.46 -4.66 13.62
CA ALA A 34 -12.22 -4.83 14.35
C ALA A 34 -11.29 -3.62 14.15
N LEU A 35 -11.14 -3.15 12.92
CA LEU A 35 -10.28 -2.01 12.60
C LEU A 35 -10.90 -0.70 13.09
N ALA A 36 -12.21 -0.51 12.92
CA ALA A 36 -12.94 0.64 13.45
C ALA A 36 -12.72 0.79 14.97
N CYS A 37 -12.86 -0.31 15.72
CA CYS A 37 -12.58 -0.33 17.16
C CYS A 37 -11.13 0.03 17.48
N PHE A 38 -10.15 -0.54 16.76
CA PHE A 38 -8.74 -0.24 17.00
C PHE A 38 -8.39 1.23 16.75
N MET A 39 -8.89 1.80 15.64
CA MET A 39 -8.67 3.19 15.27
C MET A 39 -9.20 4.16 16.32
N LEU A 40 -10.45 3.96 16.79
CA LEU A 40 -11.04 4.78 17.84
C LEU A 40 -10.17 4.77 19.09
N LYS A 41 -9.67 3.59 19.51
CA LYS A 41 -8.80 3.45 20.70
C LYS A 41 -7.42 4.12 20.57
N GLN A 42 -7.04 4.66 19.40
CA GLN A 42 -5.86 5.52 19.28
C GLN A 42 -6.11 6.95 19.77
N LEU A 43 -7.38 7.36 19.88
CA LEU A 43 -7.76 8.69 20.31
C LEU A 43 -7.76 8.81 21.84
N PRO A 44 -7.32 9.94 22.42
CA PRO A 44 -7.27 10.12 23.87
C PRO A 44 -8.60 9.82 24.59
N GLU A 45 -9.72 10.25 24.02
CA GLU A 45 -11.05 10.06 24.58
C GLU A 45 -11.52 8.60 24.57
N TYR A 46 -11.03 7.75 23.67
CA TYR A 46 -11.42 6.35 23.56
C TYR A 46 -10.30 5.36 23.91
N ARG A 47 -9.12 5.83 24.32
CA ARG A 47 -7.94 4.99 24.59
C ARG A 47 -8.22 3.81 25.52
N HIS A 48 -9.03 4.04 26.55
CA HIS A 48 -9.43 3.03 27.53
C HIS A 48 -10.90 2.62 27.39
N ALA A 49 -11.47 2.78 26.20
CA ALA A 49 -12.84 2.40 25.93
C ALA A 49 -13.02 0.88 26.00
N ASP A 50 -14.14 0.47 26.58
CA ASP A 50 -14.60 -0.91 26.60
C ASP A 50 -15.34 -1.19 25.28
N ILE A 51 -15.10 -2.35 24.67
CA ILE A 51 -15.82 -2.78 23.47
C ILE A 51 -17.05 -3.57 23.92
N VAL A 52 -18.23 -3.12 23.51
CA VAL A 52 -19.52 -3.73 23.83
C VAL A 52 -20.05 -4.42 22.58
N ARG A 53 -19.96 -5.75 22.54
CA ARG A 53 -20.41 -6.57 21.42
C ARG A 53 -21.85 -7.02 21.60
N THR A 54 -22.80 -6.42 20.89
CA THR A 54 -24.24 -6.67 21.02
C THR A 54 -25.01 -6.18 19.80
N ARG A 55 -26.23 -6.71 19.61
CA ARG A 55 -27.23 -6.16 18.68
C ARG A 55 -28.44 -5.57 19.41
N ASN A 56 -28.44 -5.55 20.74
CA ASN A 56 -29.54 -4.98 21.51
C ASN A 56 -29.52 -3.44 21.39
N PRO A 57 -30.57 -2.82 20.80
CA PRO A 57 -30.63 -1.37 20.65
C PRO A 57 -30.51 -0.59 21.95
N GLU A 58 -31.03 -1.13 23.07
CA GLU A 58 -30.95 -0.49 24.38
C GLU A 58 -29.53 -0.45 24.95
N GLU A 59 -28.71 -1.47 24.66
CA GLU A 59 -27.29 -1.48 25.04
C GLU A 59 -26.46 -0.59 24.11
N LEU A 60 -26.75 -0.60 22.81
CA LEU A 60 -26.10 0.29 21.84
C LEU A 60 -26.39 1.77 22.11
N ALA A 61 -27.59 2.10 22.61
CA ALA A 61 -27.95 3.46 23.02
C ALA A 61 -27.09 3.98 24.19
N LYS A 62 -26.49 3.09 24.99
CA LYS A 62 -25.58 3.43 26.10
C LYS A 62 -24.12 3.60 25.65
N CYS A 63 -23.81 3.34 24.38
CA CYS A 63 -22.46 3.46 23.84
C CYS A 63 -22.20 4.86 23.29
N ASP A 64 -21.00 5.37 23.54
CA ASP A 64 -20.55 6.69 23.10
C ASP A 64 -20.37 6.75 21.57
N VAL A 65 -19.91 5.64 20.99
CA VAL A 65 -19.77 5.45 19.54
C VAL A 65 -20.21 4.03 19.18
N VAL A 66 -20.88 3.89 18.03
CA VAL A 66 -21.34 2.59 17.52
C VAL A 66 -20.85 2.40 16.09
N VAL A 67 -20.28 1.23 15.83
CA VAL A 67 -19.66 0.84 14.55
C VAL A 67 -20.24 -0.48 14.08
N ASP A 68 -20.50 -0.57 12.78
CA ASP A 68 -20.94 -1.78 12.07
C ASP A 68 -22.23 -2.45 12.61
N VAL A 69 -23.07 -1.68 13.31
CA VAL A 69 -24.34 -2.15 13.83
C VAL A 69 -25.30 -1.00 14.12
N GLY A 70 -26.60 -1.28 14.11
CA GLY A 70 -27.66 -0.35 14.54
C GLY A 70 -28.46 0.27 13.39
N GLY A 71 -28.07 0.06 12.14
CA GLY A 71 -28.79 0.48 10.95
C GLY A 71 -28.78 1.99 10.71
N VAL A 72 -27.79 2.72 11.25
CA VAL A 72 -27.73 4.19 11.18
C VAL A 72 -26.32 4.69 10.89
N TYR A 73 -26.20 5.54 9.87
CA TYR A 73 -25.08 6.48 9.71
C TYR A 73 -25.50 7.88 10.16
N ASP A 74 -24.92 8.35 11.26
CA ASP A 74 -25.14 9.67 11.83
C ASP A 74 -23.84 10.13 12.54
N PRO A 75 -22.99 10.95 11.88
CA PRO A 75 -21.71 11.36 12.44
C PRO A 75 -21.86 12.29 13.65
N GLU A 76 -22.95 13.06 13.75
CA GLU A 76 -23.23 13.92 14.91
C GLU A 76 -23.51 13.11 16.17
N LYS A 77 -24.12 11.93 16.01
CA LYS A 77 -24.37 10.96 17.10
C LYS A 77 -23.34 9.83 17.16
N HIS A 78 -22.26 9.90 16.39
CA HIS A 78 -21.23 8.86 16.29
C HIS A 78 -21.81 7.46 16.06
N ARG A 79 -22.70 7.34 15.06
CA ARG A 79 -23.22 6.07 14.56
C ARG A 79 -22.66 5.85 13.16
N TYR A 80 -21.88 4.79 12.98
CA TYR A 80 -21.11 4.54 11.76
C TYR A 80 -21.43 3.16 11.19
N ASP A 81 -22.70 2.93 10.85
CA ASP A 81 -23.13 1.70 10.19
C ASP A 81 -23.44 1.97 8.71
N HIS A 82 -23.05 1.06 7.82
CA HIS A 82 -23.19 1.14 6.36
C HIS A 82 -24.26 0.18 5.78
N HIS A 83 -24.85 -0.68 6.61
CA HIS A 83 -25.76 -1.75 6.18
C HIS A 83 -27.12 -1.29 5.60
N GLN A 84 -27.43 0.00 5.65
CA GLN A 84 -28.74 0.47 5.17
C GLN A 84 -28.82 0.36 3.65
N ARG A 85 -29.97 -0.06 3.12
CA ARG A 85 -30.22 -0.11 1.67
C ARG A 85 -29.99 1.23 0.98
N SER A 86 -30.25 2.33 1.69
CA SER A 86 -30.06 3.70 1.21
C SER A 86 -28.62 4.18 1.27
N PHE A 87 -27.74 3.49 1.99
CA PHE A 87 -26.36 3.93 2.14
C PHE A 87 -25.54 3.52 0.92
N THR A 88 -25.08 4.52 0.17
CA THR A 88 -24.25 4.38 -1.04
C THR A 88 -23.06 5.32 -1.04
N ASP A 89 -22.74 5.92 0.11
CA ASP A 89 -21.69 6.92 0.21
C ASP A 89 -20.29 6.31 0.06
N CYS A 90 -19.41 7.08 -0.57
CA CYS A 90 -17.99 6.81 -0.70
C CYS A 90 -17.19 7.99 -0.11
N MET A 91 -15.85 7.89 -0.04
CA MET A 91 -15.06 9.04 0.41
C MET A 91 -15.31 10.27 -0.45
N ASN A 92 -15.44 10.13 -1.78
CA ASN A 92 -15.69 11.26 -2.67
C ASN A 92 -17.04 11.95 -2.42
N THR A 93 -18.14 11.21 -2.18
CA THR A 93 -19.45 11.84 -1.93
C THR A 93 -19.47 12.64 -0.62
N LEU A 94 -18.76 12.16 0.40
CA LEU A 94 -18.69 12.79 1.73
C LEU A 94 -17.53 13.80 1.86
N ARG A 95 -16.50 13.69 1.02
CA ARG A 95 -15.34 14.59 0.93
C ARG A 95 -14.94 14.77 -0.54
N PRO A 96 -15.57 15.71 -1.27
CA PRO A 96 -15.41 15.87 -2.72
C PRO A 96 -13.99 16.14 -3.23
N SER A 97 -13.05 16.54 -2.36
CA SER A 97 -11.64 16.71 -2.73
C SER A 97 -10.87 15.40 -2.87
N LYS A 98 -11.42 14.26 -2.42
CA LYS A 98 -10.78 12.95 -2.53
C LYS A 98 -11.32 12.17 -3.73
N PRO A 99 -10.49 11.42 -4.48
CA PRO A 99 -10.91 10.79 -5.72
C PRO A 99 -11.59 9.42 -5.55
N TRP A 100 -11.64 8.87 -4.33
CA TRP A 100 -12.01 7.48 -4.13
C TRP A 100 -13.53 7.27 -4.10
N VAL A 101 -13.99 6.35 -4.94
CA VAL A 101 -15.42 6.08 -5.19
C VAL A 101 -15.89 4.74 -4.64
N THR A 102 -15.03 3.98 -3.97
CA THR A 102 -15.42 2.74 -3.28
C THR A 102 -16.38 3.08 -2.15
N LYS A 103 -17.51 2.35 -2.09
CA LYS A 103 -18.49 2.49 -1.01
C LYS A 103 -17.80 2.24 0.34
N LEU A 104 -18.04 3.10 1.33
CA LEU A 104 -17.41 2.97 2.65
C LEU A 104 -18.07 1.84 3.46
N SER A 105 -17.26 1.13 4.25
CA SER A 105 -17.70 0.30 5.37
C SER A 105 -17.64 1.09 6.68
N SER A 106 -17.86 0.47 7.84
CA SER A 106 -17.77 1.16 9.13
C SER A 106 -16.36 1.69 9.42
N ALA A 107 -15.31 0.91 9.13
CA ALA A 107 -13.91 1.32 9.20
C ALA A 107 -13.66 2.51 8.27
N GLY A 108 -14.14 2.48 7.03
CA GLY A 108 -14.06 3.62 6.11
C GLY A 108 -14.72 4.88 6.67
N LEU A 109 -15.89 4.76 7.27
CA LEU A 109 -16.59 5.86 7.94
C LEU A 109 -15.81 6.40 9.15
N VAL A 110 -15.30 5.52 10.02
CA VAL A 110 -14.44 5.92 11.14
C VAL A 110 -13.17 6.59 10.63
N TYR A 111 -12.57 6.08 9.56
CA TYR A 111 -11.38 6.68 8.96
C TYR A 111 -11.68 8.04 8.30
N LEU A 112 -12.84 8.19 7.67
CA LEU A 112 -13.29 9.45 7.10
C LEU A 112 -13.37 10.55 8.17
N HIS A 113 -14.02 10.26 9.30
CA HIS A 113 -14.27 11.24 10.37
C HIS A 113 -13.11 11.42 11.35
N PHE A 114 -12.36 10.35 11.65
CA PHE A 114 -11.31 10.36 12.67
C PHE A 114 -9.91 10.09 12.15
N GLY A 115 -9.74 9.63 10.90
CA GLY A 115 -8.45 9.10 10.43
C GLY A 115 -7.30 10.11 10.47
N HIS A 116 -7.54 11.41 10.23
CA HIS A 116 -6.49 12.43 10.41
C HIS A 116 -6.01 12.50 11.86
N ARG A 117 -6.93 12.41 12.82
CA ARG A 117 -6.63 12.38 14.26
C ARG A 117 -5.87 11.11 14.63
N VAL A 118 -6.33 9.96 14.14
CA VAL A 118 -5.67 8.67 14.37
C VAL A 118 -4.23 8.69 13.84
N VAL A 119 -4.05 9.09 12.58
CA VAL A 119 -2.73 9.19 11.95
C VAL A 119 -1.83 10.16 12.71
N SER A 120 -2.33 11.35 13.06
CA SER A 120 -1.51 12.35 13.76
C SER A 120 -1.12 11.91 15.17
N GLN A 121 -1.97 11.17 15.89
CA GLN A 121 -1.62 10.57 17.19
C GLN A 121 -0.45 9.58 17.07
N VAL A 122 -0.46 8.75 16.02
CA VAL A 122 0.61 7.76 15.76
C VAL A 122 1.90 8.46 15.31
N LEU A 123 1.79 9.47 14.46
CA LEU A 123 2.93 10.24 13.96
C LEU A 123 3.50 11.24 14.98
N LYS A 124 2.73 11.57 16.03
CA LYS A 124 3.02 12.66 16.98
C LYS A 124 3.12 14.03 16.28
N THR A 125 2.23 14.27 15.33
CA THR A 125 2.11 15.50 14.52
C THR A 125 0.78 16.21 14.79
N LYS A 126 0.56 17.36 14.16
CA LYS A 126 -0.75 18.03 14.16
C LYS A 126 -1.69 17.33 13.17
N GLU A 127 -3.00 17.40 13.46
CA GLU A 127 -4.04 16.80 12.61
C GLU A 127 -4.04 17.36 11.19
N ASN A 128 -3.73 18.65 11.03
CA ASN A 128 -3.68 19.36 9.74
C ASN A 128 -2.25 19.49 9.15
N ASP A 129 -1.29 18.74 9.68
CA ASP A 129 0.08 18.74 9.17
C ASP A 129 0.14 18.14 7.75
N ALA A 130 1.00 18.68 6.89
CA ALA A 130 1.14 18.19 5.50
C ALA A 130 1.54 16.72 5.44
N VAL A 131 2.40 16.25 6.36
CA VAL A 131 2.80 14.84 6.45
C VAL A 131 1.62 13.98 6.89
N THR A 132 0.81 14.46 7.85
CA THR A 132 -0.42 13.77 8.27
C THR A 132 -1.37 13.61 7.08
N ASN A 133 -1.58 14.66 6.28
CA ASN A 133 -2.47 14.62 5.12
C ASN A 133 -1.98 13.64 4.05
N GLU A 134 -0.68 13.64 3.75
CA GLU A 134 -0.08 12.72 2.77
C GLU A 134 -0.21 11.26 3.23
N ILE A 135 0.14 10.98 4.49
CA ILE A 135 0.05 9.63 5.04
C ILE A 135 -1.41 9.19 5.19
N TYR A 136 -2.34 10.11 5.48
CA TYR A 136 -3.76 9.82 5.50
C TYR A 136 -4.23 9.28 4.13
N ASP A 137 -3.83 9.94 3.05
CA ASP A 137 -4.22 9.54 1.70
C ASP A 137 -3.63 8.17 1.33
N LYS A 138 -2.35 7.95 1.64
CA LYS A 138 -1.69 6.66 1.38
C LYS A 138 -2.29 5.51 2.19
N ILE A 139 -2.66 5.76 3.45
CA ILE A 139 -3.30 4.74 4.29
C ILE A 139 -4.71 4.44 3.78
N TYR A 140 -5.48 5.43 3.33
CA TYR A 140 -6.77 5.11 2.71
C TYR A 140 -6.59 4.27 1.44
N GLU A 141 -5.82 4.78 0.48
CA GLU A 141 -5.69 4.19 -0.85
C GLU A 141 -5.08 2.78 -0.81
N LYS A 142 -4.09 2.55 0.06
CA LYS A 142 -3.34 1.29 0.06
C LYS A 142 -3.77 0.31 1.14
N PHE A 143 -4.65 0.71 2.08
CA PHE A 143 -5.05 -0.14 3.21
C PHE A 143 -6.56 -0.12 3.48
N ILE A 144 -7.14 1.03 3.83
CA ILE A 144 -8.55 1.09 4.24
C ILE A 144 -9.50 0.75 3.08
N GLN A 145 -9.19 1.22 1.87
CA GLN A 145 -10.04 1.00 0.70
C GLN A 145 -10.21 -0.48 0.33
N GLU A 146 -9.21 -1.33 0.60
CA GLU A 146 -9.32 -2.79 0.43
C GLU A 146 -10.37 -3.37 1.38
N ILE A 147 -10.39 -2.89 2.63
CA ILE A 147 -11.33 -3.34 3.66
C ILE A 147 -12.75 -2.86 3.31
N ASP A 148 -12.90 -1.60 2.93
CA ASP A 148 -14.16 -1.02 2.42
C ASP A 148 -14.73 -1.87 1.28
N ALA A 149 -13.89 -2.23 0.30
CA ALA A 149 -14.30 -3.01 -0.86
C ALA A 149 -14.75 -4.42 -0.49
N ILE A 150 -13.93 -5.16 0.27
CA ILE A 150 -14.23 -6.54 0.67
C ILE A 150 -15.53 -6.61 1.47
N ASP A 151 -15.70 -5.70 2.43
CA ASP A 151 -16.84 -5.69 3.33
C ASP A 151 -18.17 -5.34 2.61
N ASN A 152 -18.10 -4.44 1.61
CA ASN A 152 -19.24 -4.15 0.73
C ASN A 152 -19.43 -5.16 -0.42
N GLY A 153 -18.63 -6.24 -0.48
CA GLY A 153 -18.73 -7.26 -1.52
C GLY A 153 -18.34 -6.76 -2.93
N ILE A 154 -17.43 -5.79 -3.01
CA ILE A 154 -16.94 -5.21 -4.26
C ILE A 154 -15.75 -6.02 -4.76
N SER A 155 -15.85 -6.58 -5.97
CA SER A 155 -14.75 -7.29 -6.62
C SER A 155 -13.61 -6.35 -7.03
N GLN A 156 -12.38 -6.85 -7.02
CA GLN A 156 -11.19 -6.11 -7.44
C GLN A 156 -11.18 -5.79 -8.96
N SER A 157 -11.84 -6.62 -9.76
CA SER A 157 -12.00 -6.48 -11.21
C SER A 157 -13.40 -6.94 -11.63
N ASP A 158 -13.84 -6.46 -12.80
CA ASP A 158 -15.08 -6.92 -13.43
C ASP A 158 -14.96 -8.35 -13.99
N ASP A 159 -13.74 -8.77 -14.34
CA ASP A 159 -13.43 -10.11 -14.84
C ASP A 159 -13.21 -11.12 -13.70
N GLU A 160 -13.46 -12.41 -13.99
CA GLU A 160 -13.14 -13.50 -13.05
C GLU A 160 -11.63 -13.63 -12.84
N PRO A 161 -11.15 -13.62 -11.58
CA PRO A 161 -9.73 -13.74 -11.31
C PRO A 161 -9.23 -15.15 -11.60
N ARG A 162 -8.01 -15.27 -12.16
CA ARG A 162 -7.37 -16.57 -12.44
C ARG A 162 -7.12 -17.41 -11.17
N TYR A 163 -7.00 -16.78 -10.01
CA TYR A 163 -6.81 -17.43 -8.72
C TYR A 163 -7.42 -16.58 -7.60
N CYS A 164 -7.77 -17.21 -6.47
CA CYS A 164 -8.33 -16.53 -5.30
C CYS A 164 -7.22 -16.12 -4.31
N ILE A 165 -7.30 -14.89 -3.78
CA ILE A 165 -6.47 -14.45 -2.67
C ILE A 165 -7.18 -14.80 -1.35
N THR A 166 -6.60 -15.70 -0.56
CA THR A 166 -7.18 -16.19 0.71
C THR A 166 -6.37 -15.79 1.94
N THR A 167 -5.39 -14.90 1.76
CA THR A 167 -4.42 -14.50 2.80
C THR A 167 -4.47 -13.01 3.14
N ASN A 168 -5.40 -12.25 2.56
CA ASN A 168 -5.60 -10.83 2.88
C ASN A 168 -6.00 -10.61 4.35
N LEU A 169 -5.97 -9.36 4.83
CA LEU A 169 -6.22 -9.06 6.24
C LEU A 169 -7.61 -9.51 6.69
N SER A 170 -8.65 -9.31 5.88
CA SER A 170 -10.00 -9.80 6.15
C SER A 170 -10.08 -11.31 6.28
N SER A 171 -9.35 -12.06 5.45
CA SER A 171 -9.24 -13.51 5.58
C SER A 171 -8.56 -13.91 6.88
N ARG A 172 -7.47 -13.23 7.27
CA ARG A 172 -6.75 -13.49 8.53
C ARG A 172 -7.63 -13.20 9.76
N VAL A 173 -8.45 -12.14 9.72
CA VAL A 173 -9.46 -11.87 10.75
C VAL A 173 -10.53 -12.96 10.77
N SER A 174 -11.03 -13.37 9.60
CA SER A 174 -12.01 -14.44 9.49
C SER A 174 -11.50 -15.74 10.12
N HIS A 175 -10.21 -16.09 9.97
CA HIS A 175 -9.59 -17.26 10.59
C HIS A 175 -9.52 -17.21 12.13
N LEU A 176 -9.78 -16.05 12.75
CA LEU A 176 -9.88 -15.91 14.21
C LEU A 176 -11.29 -16.17 14.73
N ASN A 177 -12.29 -16.29 13.85
CA ASN A 177 -13.63 -16.71 14.28
C ASN A 177 -13.57 -18.06 14.99
N PRO A 178 -14.35 -18.25 16.06
CA PRO A 178 -14.48 -19.56 16.66
C PRO A 178 -15.01 -20.59 15.66
N SER A 179 -14.49 -21.80 15.73
CA SER A 179 -14.98 -22.90 14.90
C SER A 179 -16.44 -23.21 15.24
N TRP A 180 -17.25 -23.52 14.22
CA TRP A 180 -18.67 -23.84 14.39
C TRP A 180 -18.92 -25.05 15.33
N ASN A 181 -17.92 -25.92 15.47
CA ASN A 181 -17.95 -27.13 16.29
C ASN A 181 -17.17 -27.01 17.61
N ASP A 182 -16.73 -25.81 17.99
CA ASP A 182 -16.17 -25.57 19.33
C ASP A 182 -17.33 -25.58 20.36
N PRO A 183 -17.32 -26.49 21.35
CA PRO A 183 -18.39 -26.55 22.35
C PRO A 183 -18.37 -25.37 23.34
N ASN A 184 -17.23 -24.68 23.51
CA ASN A 184 -17.08 -23.59 24.48
C ASN A 184 -16.18 -22.45 23.94
N PRO A 185 -16.58 -21.77 22.86
CA PRO A 185 -15.75 -20.76 22.23
C PRO A 185 -15.62 -19.51 23.10
N ASN A 186 -14.40 -19.00 23.24
CA ASN A 186 -14.15 -17.68 23.84
C ASN A 186 -14.10 -16.60 22.74
N ALA A 187 -15.28 -16.22 22.24
CA ALA A 187 -15.41 -15.23 21.16
C ALA A 187 -14.84 -13.86 21.53
N GLU A 188 -14.85 -13.47 22.80
CA GLU A 188 -14.33 -12.18 23.25
C GLU A 188 -12.79 -12.14 23.15
N LEU A 189 -12.13 -13.17 23.67
CA LEU A 189 -10.67 -13.30 23.55
C LEU A 189 -10.23 -13.36 22.08
N GLN A 190 -10.97 -14.10 21.25
CA GLN A 190 -10.66 -14.22 19.83
C GLN A 190 -10.87 -12.91 19.08
N PHE A 191 -11.89 -12.13 19.42
CA PHE A 191 -12.10 -10.81 18.84
C PHE A 191 -11.03 -9.81 19.27
N GLN A 192 -10.56 -9.87 20.53
CA GLN A 192 -9.42 -9.05 20.95
C GLN A 192 -8.16 -9.38 20.14
N LYS A 193 -7.92 -10.64 19.78
CA LYS A 193 -6.84 -11.02 18.85
C LYS A 193 -7.05 -10.42 17.46
N ALA A 194 -8.29 -10.37 16.96
CA ALA A 194 -8.60 -9.75 15.67
C ALA A 194 -8.34 -8.24 15.69
N VAL A 195 -8.79 -7.54 16.73
CA VAL A 195 -8.51 -6.10 16.95
C VAL A 195 -7.01 -5.83 17.01
N ASN A 196 -6.24 -6.67 17.70
CA ASN A 196 -4.77 -6.53 17.76
C ASN A 196 -4.13 -6.79 16.39
N LEU A 197 -4.55 -7.83 15.68
CA LEU A 197 -4.04 -8.19 14.36
C LEU A 197 -4.18 -7.05 13.35
N VAL A 198 -5.38 -6.47 13.22
CA VAL A 198 -5.63 -5.36 12.30
C VAL A 198 -4.93 -4.07 12.75
N GLY A 199 -4.80 -3.89 14.06
CA GLY A 199 -4.14 -2.75 14.65
C GLY A 199 -2.63 -2.72 14.43
N GLU A 200 -1.96 -3.86 14.62
CA GLU A 200 -0.54 -4.01 14.30
C GLU A 200 -0.27 -3.71 12.83
N GLU A 201 -1.11 -4.21 11.92
CA GLU A 201 -0.99 -3.93 10.49
C GLU A 201 -1.13 -2.42 10.20
N LEU A 202 -2.16 -1.75 10.74
CA LEU A 202 -2.35 -0.31 10.57
C LEU A 202 -1.11 0.49 11.05
N LEU A 203 -0.64 0.22 12.27
CA LEU A 203 0.50 0.93 12.86
C LEU A 203 1.78 0.70 12.05
N ASN A 204 2.04 -0.53 11.62
CA ASN A 204 3.19 -0.86 10.79
C ASN A 204 3.16 -0.10 9.47
N ARG A 205 1.98 0.03 8.84
CA ARG A 205 1.83 0.80 7.60
C ARG A 205 2.03 2.29 7.79
N ILE A 206 1.46 2.89 8.85
CA ILE A 206 1.70 4.31 9.16
C ILE A 206 3.19 4.56 9.39
N CYS A 207 3.84 3.73 10.20
CA CYS A 207 5.28 3.83 10.45
C CYS A 207 6.12 3.62 9.18
N TYR A 208 5.75 2.67 8.33
CA TYR A 208 6.41 2.49 7.02
C TYR A 208 6.35 3.74 6.16
N TYR A 209 5.17 4.37 6.06
CA TYR A 209 5.03 5.59 5.27
C TYR A 209 5.86 6.75 5.84
N ARG A 210 5.92 6.88 7.17
CA ARG A 210 6.75 7.88 7.86
C ARG A 210 8.24 7.64 7.69
N ASP A 211 8.70 6.42 7.97
CA ASP A 211 10.12 6.13 8.21
C ASP A 211 10.86 5.68 6.95
N ALA A 212 10.16 5.12 5.97
CA ALA A 212 10.77 4.53 4.78
C ALA A 212 10.28 5.15 3.47
N TRP A 213 8.97 5.27 3.29
CA TRP A 213 8.42 5.76 2.02
C TRP A 213 8.62 7.26 1.85
N LEU A 214 8.22 8.10 2.81
CA LEU A 214 8.26 9.55 2.66
C LEU A 214 9.70 10.08 2.50
N PRO A 215 10.70 9.64 3.29
CA PRO A 215 12.08 10.09 3.10
C PRO A 215 12.68 9.68 1.76
N ALA A 216 12.16 8.63 1.11
CA ALA A 216 12.65 8.20 -0.19
C ALA A 216 12.36 9.22 -1.31
N ARG A 217 11.33 10.07 -1.16
CA ARG A 217 10.93 11.02 -2.19
C ARG A 217 12.07 11.94 -2.63
N SER A 218 12.78 12.55 -1.67
CA SER A 218 13.88 13.47 -1.96
C SER A 218 15.09 12.76 -2.60
N LEU A 219 15.32 11.49 -2.25
CA LEU A 219 16.36 10.67 -2.86
C LEU A 219 16.05 10.36 -4.33
N VAL A 220 14.78 10.05 -4.62
CA VAL A 220 14.30 9.77 -5.99
C VAL A 220 14.32 11.05 -6.83
N GLU A 221 13.85 12.17 -6.27
CA GLU A 221 13.92 13.47 -6.94
C GLU A 221 15.37 13.84 -7.30
N ALA A 222 16.30 13.70 -6.37
CA ALA A 222 17.72 13.94 -6.62
C ALA A 222 18.27 13.01 -7.72
N ALA A 223 17.87 11.73 -7.74
CA ALA A 223 18.28 10.77 -8.76
C ALA A 223 17.73 11.16 -10.15
N ILE A 224 16.47 11.60 -10.23
CA ILE A 224 15.86 12.10 -11.47
C ILE A 224 16.58 13.34 -11.96
N MET A 225 16.91 14.29 -11.09
CA MET A 225 17.59 15.53 -11.49
C MET A 225 19.01 15.27 -12.04
N LYS A 226 19.72 14.28 -11.48
CA LYS A 226 21.07 13.88 -11.92
C LYS A 226 21.08 12.87 -13.08
N ARG A 227 19.93 12.44 -13.59
CA ARG A 227 19.84 11.35 -14.59
C ARG A 227 20.69 11.56 -15.84
N LYS A 228 20.84 12.81 -16.31
CA LYS A 228 21.69 13.16 -17.47
C LYS A 228 23.19 13.10 -17.19
N GLU A 229 23.59 13.20 -15.93
CA GLU A 229 24.97 12.98 -15.47
C GLU A 229 25.28 11.48 -15.37
N VAL A 230 24.28 10.67 -15.00
CA VAL A 230 24.38 9.20 -14.96
C VAL A 230 24.49 8.64 -16.38
N ASP A 231 23.57 9.05 -17.25
CA ASP A 231 23.56 8.68 -18.66
C ASP A 231 23.01 9.79 -19.55
N PRO A 232 23.69 10.15 -20.67
CA PRO A 232 23.23 11.20 -21.56
C PRO A 232 21.83 11.02 -22.14
N SER A 233 21.30 9.77 -22.22
CA SER A 233 19.92 9.53 -22.64
C SER A 233 18.89 10.17 -21.72
N GLY A 234 19.22 10.32 -20.43
CA GLY A 234 18.28 10.70 -19.39
C GLY A 234 17.22 9.64 -19.08
N GLU A 235 17.36 8.42 -19.59
CA GLU A 235 16.42 7.30 -19.38
C GLU A 235 16.83 6.37 -18.23
N ILE A 236 17.96 6.66 -17.58
CA ILE A 236 18.54 5.86 -16.49
C ILE A 236 18.73 6.76 -15.27
N ILE A 237 18.18 6.35 -14.12
CA ILE A 237 18.46 6.99 -12.83
C ILE A 237 19.36 6.10 -11.98
N GLU A 238 20.14 6.72 -11.11
CA GLU A 238 20.94 6.03 -10.09
C GLU A 238 20.49 6.44 -8.70
N LEU A 239 20.07 5.48 -7.88
CA LEU A 239 19.78 5.71 -6.47
C LEU A 239 21.10 5.60 -5.69
N GLN A 240 21.63 6.75 -5.25
CA GLN A 240 23.02 6.89 -4.82
C GLN A 240 23.41 6.04 -3.61
N GLU A 241 22.51 5.85 -2.64
CA GLU A 241 22.83 5.14 -1.40
C GLU A 241 22.59 3.63 -1.54
N ARG A 242 21.32 3.24 -1.63
CA ARG A 242 20.83 1.86 -1.77
C ARG A 242 19.46 1.88 -2.46
N GLY A 243 18.90 0.70 -2.73
CA GLY A 243 17.49 0.59 -3.09
C GLY A 243 16.59 1.19 -1.99
N CYS A 244 15.68 2.08 -2.39
CA CYS A 244 14.63 2.66 -1.54
C CYS A 244 13.24 2.43 -2.19
N PRO A 245 12.12 2.77 -1.53
CA PRO A 245 10.80 2.78 -2.14
C PRO A 245 10.71 3.84 -3.27
N TRP A 246 11.19 3.52 -4.48
CA TRP A 246 11.37 4.52 -5.53
C TRP A 246 10.25 4.58 -6.56
N LYS A 247 9.54 3.48 -6.79
CA LYS A 247 8.62 3.33 -7.94
C LYS A 247 7.52 4.37 -7.93
N GLU A 248 6.74 4.44 -6.85
CA GLU A 248 5.60 5.35 -6.75
C GLU A 248 6.04 6.82 -6.87
N HIS A 249 7.07 7.21 -6.12
CA HIS A 249 7.68 8.55 -6.22
C HIS A 249 8.15 8.88 -7.63
N LEU A 250 8.75 7.93 -8.35
CA LEU A 250 9.17 8.16 -9.72
C LEU A 250 8.00 8.57 -10.62
N PHE A 251 6.87 7.87 -10.55
CA PHE A 251 5.70 8.19 -11.37
C PHE A 251 5.06 9.54 -11.00
N GLU A 252 5.06 9.91 -9.73
CA GLU A 252 4.59 11.22 -9.27
C GLU A 252 5.54 12.32 -9.73
N LEU A 253 6.84 12.17 -9.47
CA LEU A 253 7.86 13.16 -9.79
C LEU A 253 8.07 13.35 -11.30
N GLU A 254 7.90 12.31 -12.13
CA GLU A 254 7.93 12.47 -13.59
C GLU A 254 6.85 13.45 -14.08
N LYS A 255 5.67 13.44 -13.44
CA LYS A 255 4.59 14.39 -13.74
C LYS A 255 4.91 15.76 -13.18
N ASP A 256 5.28 15.85 -11.90
CA ASP A 256 5.53 17.11 -11.20
C ASP A 256 6.68 17.90 -11.84
N LEU A 257 7.73 17.21 -12.29
CA LEU A 257 8.92 17.79 -12.91
C LEU A 257 8.82 17.89 -14.44
N ASN A 258 7.68 17.52 -15.04
CA ASN A 258 7.45 17.52 -16.50
C ASN A 258 8.58 16.81 -17.27
N ILE A 259 8.85 15.56 -16.91
CA ILE A 259 9.91 14.77 -17.54
C ILE A 259 9.44 14.25 -18.90
N ASP A 260 9.91 14.88 -19.99
CA ASP A 260 9.53 14.52 -21.37
C ASP A 260 10.03 13.14 -21.82
N VAL A 261 11.20 12.73 -21.31
CA VAL A 261 11.87 11.47 -21.66
C VAL A 261 11.64 10.46 -20.53
N PRO A 262 10.74 9.47 -20.70
CA PRO A 262 10.36 8.58 -19.61
C PRO A 262 11.53 7.70 -19.16
N ILE A 263 11.77 7.64 -17.86
CA ILE A 263 12.84 6.83 -17.28
C ILE A 263 12.50 5.34 -17.47
N LYS A 264 13.46 4.55 -17.90
CA LYS A 264 13.31 3.13 -18.23
C LYS A 264 14.00 2.22 -17.23
N PHE A 265 15.09 2.69 -16.62
CA PHE A 265 15.87 1.89 -15.67
C PHE A 265 16.23 2.69 -14.42
N ALA A 266 16.21 2.02 -13.28
CA ALA A 266 16.86 2.46 -12.05
C ALA A 266 18.02 1.51 -11.75
N ILE A 267 19.21 2.07 -11.51
CA ILE A 267 20.36 1.34 -11.00
C ILE A 267 20.63 1.69 -9.54
N TYR A 268 21.01 0.71 -8.73
CA TYR A 268 21.26 0.91 -7.29
C TYR A 268 22.03 -0.27 -6.68
N LYS A 269 22.66 -0.05 -5.53
CA LYS A 269 23.27 -1.13 -4.74
C LYS A 269 22.24 -1.90 -3.93
N ASP A 270 22.34 -3.22 -3.92
CA ASP A 270 21.62 -4.09 -3.02
C ASP A 270 22.32 -4.23 -1.65
N GLN A 271 21.73 -5.04 -0.77
CA GLN A 271 22.25 -5.26 0.58
C GLN A 271 23.61 -5.97 0.62
N ASN A 272 23.98 -6.66 -0.46
CA ASN A 272 25.24 -7.38 -0.62
C ASN A 272 26.29 -6.55 -1.38
N ASN A 273 26.05 -5.24 -1.57
CA ASN A 273 26.87 -4.31 -2.36
C ASN A 273 26.98 -4.65 -3.85
N ASN A 274 26.16 -5.57 -4.36
CA ASN A 274 26.03 -5.80 -5.79
C ASN A 274 25.12 -4.73 -6.40
N TRP A 275 25.28 -4.48 -7.68
CA TRP A 275 24.46 -3.54 -8.42
C TRP A 275 23.28 -4.21 -9.09
N ARG A 276 22.14 -3.55 -8.99
CA ARG A 276 20.91 -3.93 -9.67
C ARG A 276 20.65 -2.98 -10.82
N VAL A 277 20.11 -3.52 -11.90
CA VAL A 277 19.44 -2.77 -12.96
C VAL A 277 18.00 -3.22 -12.96
N GLN A 278 17.09 -2.34 -12.56
CA GLN A 278 15.66 -2.64 -12.46
C GLN A 278 14.88 -1.83 -13.47
N CYS A 279 13.99 -2.49 -14.20
CA CYS A 279 13.14 -1.85 -15.20
C CYS A 279 12.02 -1.06 -14.51
N VAL A 280 11.64 0.06 -15.11
CA VAL A 280 10.45 0.82 -14.73
C VAL A 280 9.24 0.24 -15.44
N SER A 281 8.18 -0.04 -14.70
CA SER A 281 6.91 -0.55 -15.24
C SER A 281 6.14 0.52 -16.01
N VAL A 282 5.15 0.13 -16.83
CA VAL A 282 4.27 1.09 -17.53
C VAL A 282 3.31 1.81 -16.56
N ARG A 283 3.01 1.18 -15.42
CA ARG A 283 2.24 1.72 -14.28
C ARG A 283 2.79 1.15 -12.97
N PRO A 284 2.62 1.80 -11.81
CA PRO A 284 3.24 1.37 -10.54
C PRO A 284 3.11 -0.12 -10.22
N ASP A 285 1.92 -0.69 -10.41
CA ASP A 285 1.62 -2.10 -10.06
C ASP A 285 1.60 -3.05 -11.28
N SER A 286 2.10 -2.61 -12.43
CA SER A 286 2.13 -3.44 -13.65
C SER A 286 3.35 -4.36 -13.70
N PHE A 287 3.14 -5.58 -14.19
CA PHE A 287 4.22 -6.51 -14.56
C PHE A 287 4.84 -6.22 -15.94
N VAL A 288 4.26 -5.29 -16.71
CA VAL A 288 4.75 -4.87 -18.02
C VAL A 288 5.74 -3.72 -17.83
N ASN A 289 6.94 -3.89 -18.37
CA ASN A 289 8.00 -2.89 -18.31
C ASN A 289 7.90 -1.89 -19.45
N ARG A 290 8.31 -0.63 -19.21
CA ARG A 290 8.52 0.36 -20.28
C ARG A 290 9.59 -0.11 -21.27
N LEU A 291 10.59 -0.82 -20.77
CA LEU A 291 11.60 -1.54 -21.53
C LEU A 291 12.17 -2.65 -20.64
N SER A 292 12.05 -3.90 -21.08
CA SER A 292 12.66 -5.06 -20.40
C SER A 292 14.11 -5.23 -20.84
N LEU A 293 14.94 -5.83 -19.99
CA LEU A 293 16.28 -6.28 -20.38
C LEU A 293 16.22 -7.26 -21.56
N LEU A 294 17.31 -7.31 -22.34
CA LEU A 294 17.41 -8.08 -23.58
C LEU A 294 16.95 -9.52 -23.40
N GLU A 295 16.17 -10.01 -24.37
CA GLU A 295 15.56 -11.34 -24.32
C GLU A 295 16.62 -12.44 -24.20
N GLU A 296 17.71 -12.33 -24.95
CA GLU A 296 18.84 -13.27 -24.90
C GLU A 296 19.48 -13.40 -23.50
N TRP A 297 19.39 -12.37 -22.64
CA TRP A 297 19.97 -12.42 -21.30
C TRP A 297 19.06 -13.09 -20.27
N ARG A 298 17.75 -13.17 -20.55
CA ARG A 298 16.74 -13.56 -19.57
C ARG A 298 16.94 -15.00 -19.10
N GLY A 299 17.00 -15.17 -17.78
CA GLY A 299 17.24 -16.49 -17.17
C GLY A 299 18.70 -16.94 -17.18
N VAL A 300 19.62 -16.18 -17.79
CA VAL A 300 21.05 -16.48 -17.83
C VAL A 300 21.75 -15.85 -16.61
N ARG A 301 22.83 -16.49 -16.14
CA ARG A 301 23.53 -16.13 -14.90
C ARG A 301 25.04 -16.13 -15.04
N ASP A 302 25.69 -15.45 -14.11
CA ASP A 302 27.13 -15.54 -13.83
C ASP A 302 28.02 -15.40 -15.09
N GLU A 303 29.05 -16.23 -15.22
CA GLU A 303 30.02 -16.16 -16.33
C GLU A 303 29.36 -16.40 -17.69
N GLN A 304 28.31 -17.23 -17.76
CA GLN A 304 27.56 -17.45 -18.99
C GLN A 304 26.90 -16.16 -19.47
N LEU A 305 26.29 -15.40 -18.55
CA LEU A 305 25.71 -14.09 -18.87
C LEU A 305 26.81 -13.07 -19.19
N SER A 306 27.94 -13.13 -18.50
CA SER A 306 29.07 -12.22 -18.77
C SER A 306 29.64 -12.44 -20.17
N SER A 307 29.81 -13.70 -20.57
CA SER A 307 30.25 -14.10 -21.91
C SER A 307 29.22 -13.71 -22.98
N LEU A 308 27.93 -13.96 -22.72
CA LEU A 308 26.85 -13.68 -23.67
C LEU A 308 26.63 -12.18 -23.90
N SER A 309 26.60 -11.40 -22.82
CA SER A 309 26.39 -9.95 -22.87
C SER A 309 27.65 -9.18 -23.27
N GLY A 310 28.83 -9.79 -23.12
CA GLY A 310 30.11 -9.10 -23.21
C GLY A 310 30.34 -8.10 -22.08
N ILE A 311 29.63 -8.22 -20.96
CA ILE A 311 29.74 -7.35 -19.78
C ILE A 311 30.29 -8.20 -18.62
N LYS A 312 31.44 -7.82 -18.06
CA LYS A 312 32.06 -8.58 -16.95
C LYS A 312 31.24 -8.47 -15.67
N GLY A 313 31.36 -9.48 -14.81
CA GLY A 313 30.78 -9.48 -13.46
C GLY A 313 29.25 -9.53 -13.44
N CYS A 314 28.62 -10.06 -14.49
CA CYS A 314 27.17 -10.26 -14.48
C CYS A 314 26.80 -11.36 -13.47
N ILE A 315 25.71 -11.15 -12.74
CA ILE A 315 25.22 -12.09 -11.71
C ILE A 315 23.99 -12.84 -12.25
N PHE A 316 22.98 -12.12 -12.75
CA PHE A 316 21.79 -12.71 -13.36
C PHE A 316 20.95 -11.70 -14.12
N VAL A 317 20.04 -12.19 -14.96
CA VAL A 317 18.83 -11.48 -15.40
C VAL A 317 17.61 -12.37 -15.14
N HIS A 318 16.54 -11.82 -14.55
CA HIS A 318 15.32 -12.58 -14.32
C HIS A 318 14.70 -13.06 -15.65
N ALA A 319 14.00 -14.19 -15.65
CA ALA A 319 13.41 -14.78 -16.86
C ALA A 319 12.42 -13.85 -17.60
N SER A 320 11.72 -12.96 -16.89
CA SER A 320 10.87 -11.93 -17.52
C SER A 320 11.62 -10.65 -17.92
N GLY A 321 12.90 -10.53 -17.59
CA GLY A 321 13.74 -9.39 -17.95
C GLY A 321 13.52 -8.12 -17.12
N PHE A 322 12.71 -8.15 -16.05
CA PHE A 322 12.40 -6.95 -15.26
C PHE A 322 13.55 -6.46 -14.36
N ILE A 323 14.50 -7.33 -14.04
CA ILE A 323 15.64 -6.99 -13.18
C ILE A 323 16.87 -7.83 -13.55
N GLY A 324 18.04 -7.21 -13.43
CA GLY A 324 19.34 -7.83 -13.57
C GLY A 324 20.30 -7.42 -12.47
N GLY A 325 21.43 -8.11 -12.40
CA GLY A 325 22.47 -7.89 -11.41
C GLY A 325 23.87 -7.92 -12.00
N ASN A 326 24.73 -7.03 -11.50
CA ASN A 326 26.16 -7.00 -11.80
C ASN A 326 26.95 -6.71 -10.51
N GLU A 327 28.20 -7.15 -10.44
CA GLU A 327 29.10 -6.85 -9.32
C GLU A 327 29.49 -5.37 -9.26
N THR A 328 29.46 -4.66 -10.40
CA THR A 328 29.96 -3.30 -10.55
C THR A 328 28.87 -2.32 -11.00
N ARG A 329 29.07 -1.04 -10.67
CA ARG A 329 28.20 0.06 -11.09
C ARG A 329 28.18 0.17 -12.60
N GLU A 330 29.38 0.16 -13.18
CA GLU A 330 29.61 0.32 -14.61
C GLU A 330 28.99 -0.84 -15.39
N GLY A 331 29.08 -2.07 -14.87
CA GLY A 331 28.44 -3.22 -15.50
C GLY A 331 26.92 -3.15 -15.48
N ALA A 332 26.29 -2.74 -14.37
CA ALA A 332 24.84 -2.55 -14.32
C ALA A 332 24.36 -1.43 -15.25
N LEU A 333 25.12 -0.33 -15.32
CA LEU A 333 24.85 0.78 -16.24
C LEU A 333 25.00 0.33 -17.70
N GLU A 334 26.02 -0.47 -18.01
CA GLU A 334 26.24 -1.01 -19.36
C GLU A 334 25.13 -1.97 -19.79
N MET A 335 24.59 -2.76 -18.85
CA MET A 335 23.43 -3.62 -19.12
C MET A 335 22.22 -2.78 -19.56
N ALA A 336 21.93 -1.67 -18.86
CA ALA A 336 20.88 -0.75 -19.23
C ALA A 336 21.15 -0.07 -20.59
N ARG A 337 22.39 0.41 -20.81
CA ARG A 337 22.81 1.06 -22.07
C ARG A 337 22.67 0.16 -23.29
N LYS A 338 23.16 -1.07 -23.23
CA LYS A 338 23.02 -2.02 -24.34
C LYS A 338 21.55 -2.34 -24.63
N THR A 339 20.71 -2.37 -23.60
CA THR A 339 19.27 -2.53 -23.78
C THR A 339 18.65 -1.33 -24.50
N LEU A 340 19.02 -0.09 -24.13
CA LEU A 340 18.58 1.13 -24.84
C LEU A 340 19.07 1.15 -26.29
N GLN A 341 20.35 0.85 -26.53
CA GLN A 341 20.94 0.81 -27.87
C GLN A 341 20.26 -0.21 -28.77
N HIS A 342 19.94 -1.39 -28.23
CA HIS A 342 19.19 -2.41 -28.96
C HIS A 342 17.78 -1.93 -29.31
N ARG A 343 17.07 -1.22 -28.42
CA ARG A 343 15.79 -0.59 -28.79
C ARG A 343 15.97 0.39 -29.95
N ASP A 344 16.98 1.25 -29.87
CA ASP A 344 17.19 2.33 -30.85
C ASP A 344 17.63 1.83 -32.22
N SER A 345 18.39 0.73 -32.28
CA SER A 345 18.76 0.10 -33.55
C SER A 345 17.55 -0.48 -34.28
N PHE A 346 16.58 -1.03 -33.53
CA PHE A 346 15.31 -1.52 -34.09
C PHE A 346 14.38 -0.36 -34.51
N ALA A 347 14.36 0.74 -33.76
CA ALA A 347 13.58 1.93 -34.10
C ALA A 347 14.13 2.63 -35.37
N ASN A 348 15.45 2.72 -35.52
CA ASN A 348 16.08 3.34 -36.70
C ASN A 348 16.07 2.43 -37.95
N GLY A 349 15.90 1.11 -37.78
CA GLY A 349 15.79 0.15 -38.87
C GLY A 349 14.37 -0.03 -39.42
N LYS A 350 13.35 0.51 -38.75
CA LYS A 350 11.93 0.36 -39.10
C LYS A 350 11.17 1.65 -38.76
N CYS A 351 10.78 2.40 -39.78
CA CYS A 351 9.82 3.49 -39.66
C CYS A 351 8.46 2.88 -39.28
N TYR A 352 8.12 2.91 -38.00
CA TYR A 352 6.78 2.64 -37.50
C TYR A 352 6.30 3.87 -36.75
N SER A 353 5.07 4.30 -37.04
CA SER A 353 4.41 5.39 -36.32
C SER A 353 4.07 4.94 -34.91
N ASP A 354 4.06 5.86 -33.94
CA ASP A 354 3.79 5.64 -32.51
C ASP A 354 2.50 4.84 -32.19
N SER A 355 1.62 4.62 -33.17
CA SER A 355 0.43 3.76 -33.05
C SER A 355 0.71 2.25 -33.08
N GLU A 356 1.85 1.79 -33.62
CA GLU A 356 2.13 0.34 -33.77
C GLU A 356 2.81 -0.29 -32.55
N LEU A 357 3.44 0.51 -31.69
CA LEU A 357 3.99 0.03 -30.41
C LEU A 357 2.92 -0.22 -29.33
N MET A 358 1.67 0.21 -29.57
CA MET A 358 0.53 -0.03 -28.66
C MET A 358 -0.37 -1.21 -29.08
N GLN A 359 -0.14 -1.88 -30.21
CA GLN A 359 -1.07 -2.90 -30.72
C GLN A 359 -0.54 -4.35 -30.74
N VAL A 360 0.66 -4.62 -30.24
CA VAL A 360 1.17 -6.01 -30.14
C VAL A 360 0.73 -6.69 -28.84
N GLU A 361 -0.54 -6.57 -28.45
CA GLU A 361 -1.18 -7.40 -27.41
C GLU A 361 -2.68 -7.63 -27.72
N SER A 362 -3.03 -7.89 -28.99
CA SER A 362 -4.42 -8.27 -29.35
C SER A 362 -4.53 -9.50 -30.26
N LYS A 363 -3.49 -10.32 -30.33
CA LYS A 363 -3.57 -11.63 -30.96
C LYS A 363 -2.77 -12.65 -30.17
N GLU A 364 -3.44 -13.31 -29.24
CA GLU A 364 -3.37 -14.75 -29.05
C GLU A 364 -4.57 -15.18 -28.18
N ASN A 365 -5.20 -16.28 -28.61
CA ASN A 365 -6.50 -16.81 -28.18
C ASN A 365 -6.63 -17.12 -26.69
#